data_AF-M1JIS1-F1
#
_entry.id   AF-M1JIS1-F1
#
_cell.length_a   1.000
_cell.length_b   1.000
_cell.length_c   1.000
_cell.angle_alpha   90.00
_cell.angle_beta   90.00
_cell.angle_gamma   90.00
#
_symmetry.space_group_name_H-M   'P 1'
#
loop_
_entity.id
_entity.type
_entity.pdbx_description
1 polymer ?
#
loop_
_entity_poly.entity_id
_entity_poly.type
_entity_poly.pdbx_seq_one_letter_code
_entity_poly.pdbx_strand_id
1 'polypeptide(L)'
;MGSGSSYPVSFESLEAFFEIVRNERYFKIQIITLESLEVFETALRDERIEYVRCFSSMIRESELPILILRDSDIHLPRPGRYILFSNKRCGGFVQIVFNPTLSEKLAIVGDMYVVQAYSYKNISELLKVASKEKDEMESYFGSGLDYFESVIMLVVRNRSRFRDILGGAKEMDDKLGNSFFLQMKLNGLVDKLFVVRNGDSYRVNVSEGVLRSIGERIGFDAGSGV
;
A
#
# COMPACT_ATOMS: atom_id res chain seq x y z
N MET A 1 -9.63 8.42 -7.43
CA MET A 1 -11.00 8.04 -7.84
C MET A 1 -11.34 6.74 -7.13
N GLY A 2 -12.36 6.76 -6.28
CA GLY A 2 -12.67 5.66 -5.37
C GLY A 2 -13.31 4.48 -6.08
N SER A 3 -12.63 3.35 -6.11
CA SER A 3 -13.24 2.04 -6.32
C SER A 3 -13.68 1.51 -4.95
N GLY A 4 -14.86 1.95 -4.49
CA GLY A 4 -15.54 1.26 -3.40
C GLY A 4 -15.93 -0.12 -3.89
N SER A 5 -15.42 -1.18 -3.27
CA SER A 5 -15.89 -2.53 -3.57
C SER A 5 -17.37 -2.63 -3.16
N SER A 6 -18.17 -3.19 -4.06
CA SER A 6 -19.64 -3.22 -4.01
C SER A 6 -20.17 -4.43 -3.21
N TYR A 7 -19.33 -5.08 -2.40
CA TYR A 7 -19.72 -6.30 -1.69
C TYR A 7 -19.62 -6.08 -0.18
N PRO A 8 -20.70 -6.30 0.58
CA PRO A 8 -20.63 -6.24 2.05
C PRO A 8 -19.62 -7.26 2.55
N VAL A 9 -18.68 -6.80 3.39
CA VAL A 9 -17.68 -7.65 4.03
C VAL A 9 -18.31 -8.22 5.30
N SER A 10 -18.50 -9.53 5.36
CA SER A 10 -19.22 -10.20 6.46
C SER A 10 -18.37 -10.45 7.71
N PHE A 11 -17.04 -10.40 7.60
CA PHE A 11 -16.08 -10.75 8.65
C PHE A 11 -16.48 -12.03 9.40
N GLU A 12 -16.60 -13.16 8.68
CA GLU A 12 -17.17 -14.42 9.16
C GLU A 12 -16.59 -14.90 10.50
N SER A 13 -15.29 -14.70 10.71
CA SER A 13 -14.61 -15.07 11.97
C SER A 13 -15.07 -14.29 13.21
N LEU A 14 -15.85 -13.22 13.03
CA LEU A 14 -16.45 -12.41 14.09
C LEU A 14 -17.95 -12.69 14.31
N GLU A 15 -18.55 -13.67 13.63
CA GLU A 15 -20.00 -13.95 13.78
C GLU A 15 -20.41 -14.17 15.24
N ALA A 16 -19.70 -15.07 15.95
CA ALA A 16 -19.93 -15.32 17.37
C ALA A 16 -19.66 -14.08 18.25
N PHE A 17 -18.71 -13.22 17.85
CA PHE A 17 -18.46 -11.97 18.55
C PHE A 17 -19.68 -11.05 18.46
N PHE A 18 -20.22 -10.86 17.25
CA PHE A 18 -21.37 -9.98 17.04
C PHE A 18 -22.63 -10.52 17.70
N GLU A 19 -22.83 -11.84 17.71
CA GLU A 19 -23.93 -12.48 18.43
C GLU A 19 -23.86 -12.17 19.94
N ILE A 20 -22.69 -12.35 20.56
CA ILE A 20 -22.51 -12.07 22.00
C ILE A 20 -22.73 -10.58 22.29
N VAL A 21 -22.13 -9.69 21.50
CA VAL A 21 -22.21 -8.24 21.75
C VAL A 21 -23.64 -7.71 21.69
N ARG A 22 -24.49 -8.31 20.84
CA ARG A 22 -25.89 -7.90 20.66
C ARG A 22 -26.83 -8.45 21.72
N ASN A 23 -26.61 -9.68 22.16
CA ASN A 23 -27.57 -10.41 22.98
C ASN A 23 -27.18 -10.46 24.46
N GLU A 24 -25.89 -10.39 24.77
CA GLU A 24 -25.41 -10.57 26.15
C GLU A 24 -25.31 -9.27 26.92
N ARG A 25 -25.83 -9.28 28.15
CA ARG A 25 -25.79 -8.14 29.06
C ARG A 25 -24.39 -7.87 29.60
N TYR A 26 -23.60 -8.92 29.81
CA TYR A 26 -22.25 -8.85 30.36
C TYR A 26 -21.35 -9.84 29.63
N PHE A 27 -20.18 -9.38 29.19
CA PHE A 27 -19.21 -10.23 28.51
C PHE A 27 -17.79 -9.72 28.69
N LYS A 28 -16.83 -10.63 28.55
CA LYS A 28 -15.41 -10.35 28.50
C LYS A 28 -14.82 -11.12 27.33
N ILE A 29 -14.63 -10.44 26.22
CA ILE A 29 -14.09 -11.03 24.99
C ILE A 29 -12.69 -10.49 24.76
N GLN A 30 -11.78 -11.35 24.35
CA GLN A 30 -10.47 -10.99 23.86
C GLN A 30 -10.39 -11.30 22.37
N ILE A 31 -10.02 -10.30 21.57
CA ILE A 31 -9.75 -10.45 20.15
C ILE A 31 -8.27 -10.78 19.94
N ILE A 32 -8.02 -11.92 19.32
CA ILE A 32 -6.69 -12.37 18.86
C ILE A 32 -6.65 -12.22 17.35
N THR A 33 -5.69 -11.47 16.82
CA THR A 33 -5.61 -11.22 15.39
C THR A 33 -4.23 -10.73 14.93
N LEU A 34 -3.90 -10.99 13.67
CA LEU A 34 -2.77 -10.35 12.99
C LEU A 34 -3.19 -9.05 12.28
N GLU A 35 -4.48 -8.76 12.23
CA GLU A 35 -5.02 -7.54 11.66
C GLU A 35 -4.78 -6.34 12.57
N SER A 36 -4.80 -5.14 11.96
CA SER A 36 -4.66 -3.91 12.71
C SER A 36 -5.94 -3.59 13.48
N LEU A 37 -5.81 -2.71 14.48
CA LEU A 37 -6.96 -2.20 15.22
C LEU A 37 -7.98 -1.54 14.29
N GLU A 38 -7.51 -0.79 13.30
CA GLU A 38 -8.36 -0.06 12.35
C GLU A 38 -9.24 -0.99 11.51
N VAL A 39 -8.74 -2.19 11.18
CA VAL A 39 -9.51 -3.21 10.45
C VAL A 39 -10.64 -3.73 11.35
N PHE A 40 -10.33 -4.03 12.62
CA PHE A 40 -11.33 -4.49 13.58
C PHE A 40 -12.38 -3.39 13.87
N GLU A 41 -11.95 -2.14 14.04
CA GLU A 41 -12.87 -1.00 14.23
C GLU A 41 -13.75 -0.74 13.00
N THR A 42 -13.26 -1.04 11.79
CA THR A 42 -14.09 -1.03 10.57
C THR A 42 -15.19 -2.10 10.66
N ALA A 43 -14.87 -3.32 11.07
CA ALA A 43 -15.86 -4.37 11.25
C ALA A 43 -16.94 -3.99 12.28
N LEU A 44 -16.55 -3.37 13.40
CA LEU A 44 -17.51 -2.85 14.39
C LEU A 44 -18.43 -1.79 13.80
N ARG A 45 -17.90 -0.89 12.97
CA ARG A 45 -18.66 0.19 12.33
C ARG A 45 -19.67 -0.36 11.33
N ASP A 46 -19.26 -1.33 10.51
CA ASP A 46 -20.12 -1.96 9.50
C ASP A 46 -21.33 -2.65 10.15
N GLU A 47 -21.09 -3.30 11.31
CA GLU A 47 -22.13 -3.95 12.13
C GLU A 47 -22.85 -2.99 13.10
N ARG A 48 -22.56 -1.68 13.01
CA ARG A 48 -23.16 -0.59 13.82
C ARG A 48 -23.03 -0.80 15.33
N ILE A 49 -21.90 -1.34 15.77
CA ILE A 49 -21.57 -1.52 17.19
C ILE A 49 -20.93 -0.24 17.72
N GLU A 50 -21.63 0.46 18.61
CA GLU A 50 -21.07 1.58 19.36
C GLU A 50 -20.18 1.08 20.50
N TYR A 51 -19.07 1.77 20.75
CA TYR A 51 -18.13 1.42 21.82
C TYR A 51 -17.35 2.64 22.32
N VAL A 52 -16.77 2.52 23.51
CA VAL A 52 -15.82 3.49 24.06
C VAL A 52 -14.42 2.88 24.05
N ARG A 53 -13.45 3.60 23.51
CA ARG A 53 -12.04 3.18 23.51
C ARG A 53 -11.33 3.69 24.75
N CYS A 54 -10.59 2.83 25.44
CA CYS A 54 -9.69 3.26 26.52
C CYS A 54 -8.47 2.36 26.66
N PHE A 55 -7.44 2.87 27.33
CA PHE A 55 -6.31 2.06 27.77
C PHE A 55 -6.66 1.28 29.04
N SER A 56 -6.00 0.14 29.27
CA SER A 56 -6.23 -0.67 30.49
C SER A 56 -6.00 0.09 31.80
N SER A 57 -5.11 1.09 31.80
CA SER A 57 -4.86 1.99 32.93
C SER A 57 -5.99 3.01 33.20
N MET A 58 -6.90 3.20 32.25
CA MET A 58 -7.92 4.26 32.25
C MET A 58 -9.35 3.72 32.14
N ILE A 59 -9.56 2.45 32.48
CA ILE A 59 -10.89 1.83 32.40
C ILE A 59 -11.84 2.54 33.38
N ARG A 60 -12.96 3.00 32.86
CA ARG A 60 -14.05 3.62 33.62
C ARG A 60 -15.34 2.86 33.38
N GLU A 61 -16.34 3.09 34.23
CA GLU A 61 -17.68 2.57 33.98
C GLU A 61 -18.26 3.22 32.72
N SER A 62 -18.93 2.41 31.90
CA SER A 62 -19.63 2.84 30.70
C SER A 62 -20.85 1.97 30.48
N GLU A 63 -21.91 2.57 29.97
CA GLU A 63 -23.06 1.81 29.49
C GLU A 63 -22.70 1.07 28.20
N LEU A 64 -21.88 1.65 27.33
CA LEU A 64 -21.46 1.05 26.07
C LEU A 64 -20.37 -0.03 26.27
N PRO A 65 -20.21 -0.96 25.31
CA PRO A 65 -19.04 -1.82 25.25
C PRO A 65 -17.74 -1.01 25.31
N ILE A 66 -16.77 -1.50 26.09
CA ILE A 66 -15.46 -0.87 26.24
C ILE A 66 -14.42 -1.66 25.46
N LEU A 67 -13.82 -1.02 24.46
CA LEU A 67 -12.67 -1.53 23.71
C LEU A 67 -11.37 -1.16 24.44
N ILE A 68 -10.74 -2.15 25.03
CA ILE A 68 -9.55 -2.02 25.88
C ILE A 68 -8.30 -2.22 25.03
N LEU A 69 -7.43 -1.22 25.04
CA LEU A 69 -6.06 -1.28 24.54
C LEU A 69 -5.10 -1.53 25.70
N ARG A 70 -4.36 -2.65 25.66
CA ARG A 70 -3.51 -3.04 26.78
C ARG A 70 -2.21 -2.21 26.83
N ASP A 71 -2.07 -1.44 27.90
CA ASP A 71 -0.85 -0.68 28.27
C ASP A 71 -0.28 -1.10 29.64
N SER A 72 -1.07 -1.85 30.42
CA SER A 72 -0.78 -2.22 31.81
C SER A 72 -1.56 -3.49 32.18
N ASP A 73 -1.57 -3.84 33.47
CA ASP A 73 -2.41 -4.93 33.97
C ASP A 73 -3.88 -4.53 34.03
N ILE A 74 -4.74 -5.48 33.63
CA ILE A 74 -6.16 -5.21 33.41
C ILE A 74 -6.93 -5.37 34.72
N HIS A 75 -7.49 -4.26 35.19
CA HIS A 75 -8.34 -4.24 36.38
C HIS A 75 -9.74 -3.77 35.98
N LEU A 76 -10.71 -4.68 36.02
CA LEU A 76 -12.10 -4.39 35.64
C LEU A 76 -12.89 -3.97 36.90
N PRO A 77 -13.50 -2.77 36.92
CA PRO A 77 -14.12 -2.24 38.12
C PRO A 77 -15.36 -3.03 38.56
N ARG A 78 -16.17 -3.53 37.61
CA ARG A 78 -17.44 -4.24 37.83
C ARG A 78 -17.75 -5.22 36.68
N PRO A 79 -18.80 -6.07 36.78
CA PRO A 79 -19.36 -6.75 35.61
C PRO A 79 -19.79 -5.72 34.55
N GLY A 80 -19.43 -5.97 33.29
CA GLY A 80 -19.62 -5.02 32.20
C GLY A 80 -19.43 -5.69 30.85
N ARG A 81 -19.37 -4.87 29.79
CA ARG A 81 -19.19 -5.29 28.40
C ARG A 81 -17.78 -4.90 27.96
N TYR A 82 -16.85 -5.85 27.97
CA TYR A 82 -15.43 -5.60 27.76
C TYR A 82 -14.90 -6.36 26.55
N ILE A 83 -14.22 -5.65 25.66
CA ILE A 83 -13.55 -6.17 24.48
C ILE A 83 -12.08 -5.84 24.61
N LEU A 84 -11.23 -6.84 24.85
CA LEU A 84 -9.79 -6.68 24.92
C LEU A 84 -9.18 -6.91 23.53
N PHE A 85 -8.56 -5.88 22.96
CA PHE A 85 -7.78 -6.03 21.74
C PHE A 85 -6.31 -6.28 22.09
N SER A 86 -5.90 -7.56 22.09
CA SER A 86 -4.52 -7.93 22.43
C SER A 86 -4.22 -9.37 22.03
N ASN A 87 -3.06 -9.62 21.43
CA ASN A 87 -2.58 -10.98 21.15
C ASN A 87 -2.00 -11.70 22.37
N LYS A 88 -1.77 -11.02 23.50
CA LYS A 88 -1.30 -11.65 24.72
C LYS A 88 -2.48 -12.24 25.48
N ARG A 89 -2.56 -13.57 25.56
CA ARG A 89 -3.61 -14.29 26.28
C ARG A 89 -3.84 -13.71 27.69
N CYS A 90 -5.10 -13.41 28.01
CA CYS A 90 -5.52 -12.92 29.31
C CYS A 90 -6.55 -13.90 29.91
N GLY A 91 -6.29 -14.35 31.14
CA GLY A 91 -7.24 -15.20 31.86
C GLY A 91 -8.54 -14.46 32.15
N GLY A 92 -9.67 -15.17 32.09
CA GLY A 92 -10.99 -14.59 32.36
C GLY A 92 -11.63 -13.84 31.18
N PHE A 93 -11.01 -13.86 30.00
CA PHE A 93 -11.61 -13.43 28.74
C PHE A 93 -11.85 -14.64 27.82
N VAL A 94 -13.01 -14.66 27.16
CA VAL A 94 -13.31 -15.60 26.07
C VAL A 94 -12.54 -15.15 24.83
N GLN A 95 -11.80 -16.06 24.22
CA GLN A 95 -10.94 -15.73 23.08
C GLN A 95 -11.71 -15.89 21.77
N ILE A 96 -11.70 -14.86 20.94
CA ILE A 96 -12.21 -14.89 19.57
C ILE A 96 -11.04 -14.57 18.64
N VAL A 97 -10.80 -15.47 17.68
CA VAL A 97 -9.76 -15.30 16.68
C VAL A 97 -10.36 -14.57 15.49
N PHE A 98 -9.93 -13.32 15.28
CA PHE A 98 -10.32 -12.54 14.12
C PHE A 98 -9.31 -12.79 13.00
N ASN A 99 -9.74 -13.46 11.94
CA ASN A 99 -8.93 -13.78 10.79
C ASN A 99 -9.77 -13.64 9.52
N PRO A 100 -9.67 -12.50 8.81
CA PRO A 100 -10.41 -12.28 7.58
C PRO A 100 -10.12 -13.35 6.53
N THR A 101 -11.17 -13.77 5.83
CA THR A 101 -11.06 -14.71 4.71
C THR A 101 -10.37 -14.07 3.51
N LEU A 102 -9.92 -14.89 2.55
CA LEU A 102 -9.32 -14.38 1.31
C LEU A 102 -10.28 -13.44 0.56
N SER A 103 -11.57 -13.80 0.54
CA SER A 103 -12.63 -13.01 -0.11
C SER A 103 -12.81 -11.65 0.57
N GLU A 104 -12.74 -11.60 1.90
CA GLU A 104 -12.84 -10.37 2.68
C GLU A 104 -11.61 -9.47 2.49
N LYS A 105 -10.41 -10.06 2.49
CA LYS A 105 -9.17 -9.35 2.16
C LYS A 105 -9.23 -8.77 0.74
N LEU A 106 -9.72 -9.54 -0.22
CA LEU A 106 -9.90 -9.09 -1.61
C LEU A 106 -10.92 -7.96 -1.72
N ALA A 107 -12.04 -8.04 -1.00
CA ALA A 107 -13.04 -6.99 -0.99
C ALA A 107 -12.47 -5.65 -0.48
N ILE A 108 -11.53 -5.68 0.47
CA ILE A 108 -10.93 -4.45 1.03
C ILE A 108 -9.75 -3.95 0.19
N VAL A 109 -8.86 -4.84 -0.24
CA VAL A 109 -7.62 -4.47 -0.96
C VAL A 109 -7.89 -4.18 -2.44
N GLY A 110 -8.85 -4.87 -3.05
CA GLY A 110 -9.25 -4.69 -4.45
C GLY A 110 -8.32 -5.28 -5.50
N ASP A 111 -7.13 -5.77 -5.11
CA ASP A 111 -6.14 -6.37 -6.01
C ASP A 111 -5.97 -7.88 -5.74
N MET A 112 -6.47 -8.70 -6.67
CA MET A 112 -6.40 -10.16 -6.58
C MET A 112 -4.97 -10.70 -6.59
N TYR A 113 -4.08 -10.11 -7.38
CA TYR A 113 -2.69 -10.57 -7.48
C TYR A 113 -1.95 -10.31 -6.17
N VAL A 114 -2.10 -9.12 -5.60
CA VAL A 114 -1.48 -8.76 -4.32
C VAL A 114 -1.99 -9.67 -3.20
N VAL A 115 -3.31 -9.87 -3.12
CA VAL A 115 -3.92 -10.68 -2.05
C VAL A 115 -3.52 -12.15 -2.16
N GLN A 116 -3.40 -12.71 -3.37
CA GLN A 116 -2.95 -14.11 -3.54
C GLN A 116 -1.45 -14.28 -3.31
N ALA A 117 -0.62 -13.40 -3.89
CA ALA A 117 0.84 -13.47 -3.77
C ALA A 117 1.33 -13.25 -2.33
N TYR A 118 0.60 -12.45 -1.56
CA TYR A 118 0.93 -12.11 -0.18
C TYR A 118 -0.15 -12.55 0.82
N SER A 119 -0.78 -13.71 0.60
CA SER A 119 -1.91 -14.21 1.40
C SER A 119 -1.66 -14.30 2.92
N TYR A 120 -0.38 -14.42 3.32
CA TYR A 120 0.07 -14.45 4.71
C TYR A 120 0.10 -13.06 5.40
N LYS A 121 0.04 -11.97 4.63
CA LYS A 121 0.05 -10.59 5.16
C LYS A 121 -1.32 -10.17 5.66
N ASN A 122 -1.34 -9.21 6.59
CA ASN A 122 -2.59 -8.58 7.05
C ASN A 122 -3.08 -7.52 6.04
N ILE A 123 -4.32 -7.07 6.20
CA ILE A 123 -4.95 -6.14 5.25
C ILE A 123 -4.20 -4.81 5.17
N SER A 124 -3.70 -4.29 6.29
CA SER A 124 -2.96 -3.02 6.30
C SER A 124 -1.65 -3.11 5.51
N GLU A 125 -0.96 -4.25 5.59
CA GLU A 125 0.24 -4.51 4.80
C GLU A 125 -0.08 -4.73 3.32
N LEU A 126 -1.16 -5.43 3.01
CA LEU A 126 -1.64 -5.61 1.63
C LEU A 126 -2.02 -4.29 1.00
N LEU A 127 -2.73 -3.42 1.72
CA LEU A 127 -3.04 -2.06 1.29
C LEU A 127 -1.76 -1.24 1.09
N LYS A 128 -0.75 -1.40 1.94
CA LYS A 128 0.57 -0.79 1.73
C LYS A 128 1.23 -1.29 0.45
N VAL A 129 1.24 -2.60 0.18
CA VAL A 129 1.79 -3.15 -1.07
C VAL A 129 1.03 -2.62 -2.28
N ALA A 130 -0.31 -2.67 -2.24
CA ALA A 130 -1.18 -2.17 -3.30
C ALA A 130 -1.06 -0.65 -3.51
N SER A 131 -0.76 0.12 -2.46
CA SER A 131 -0.60 1.59 -2.53
C SER A 131 0.83 2.08 -2.78
N LYS A 132 1.86 1.32 -2.39
CA LYS A 132 3.28 1.77 -2.42
C LYS A 132 4.10 1.26 -3.59
N GLU A 133 3.69 0.22 -4.32
CA GLU A 133 4.54 -0.29 -5.41
C GLU A 133 4.49 0.51 -6.72
N LYS A 134 3.59 1.49 -6.87
CA LYS A 134 3.63 2.37 -8.04
C LYS A 134 4.60 3.54 -7.90
N ASP A 135 4.61 4.27 -6.78
CA ASP A 135 5.44 5.50 -6.70
C ASP A 135 6.83 5.29 -6.08
N GLU A 136 7.00 4.38 -5.10
CA GLU A 136 8.31 4.22 -4.44
C GLU A 136 9.33 3.48 -5.34
N MET A 137 8.95 2.38 -6.00
CA MET A 137 9.84 1.69 -6.96
C MET A 137 10.27 2.61 -8.10
N GLU A 138 9.36 3.39 -8.65
CA GLU A 138 9.62 4.29 -9.78
C GLU A 138 10.60 5.41 -9.41
N SER A 139 10.52 5.92 -8.17
CA SER A 139 11.48 6.90 -7.65
C SER A 139 12.90 6.31 -7.46
N TYR A 140 13.02 5.04 -7.08
CA TYR A 140 14.32 4.35 -6.96
C TYR A 140 14.96 4.09 -8.33
N PHE A 141 14.18 3.78 -9.37
CA PHE A 141 14.70 3.60 -10.73
C PHE A 141 15.33 4.87 -11.30
N GLY A 142 14.74 6.03 -11.00
CA GLY A 142 15.33 7.32 -11.37
C GLY A 142 16.71 7.51 -10.73
N SER A 143 16.86 7.18 -9.43
CA SER A 143 18.05 7.49 -8.62
C SER A 143 19.38 6.93 -9.16
N GLY A 144 19.36 5.84 -9.93
CA GLY A 144 20.54 5.23 -10.56
C GLY A 144 20.97 5.82 -11.92
N LEU A 145 20.19 6.77 -12.46
CA LEU A 145 20.48 7.45 -13.72
C LEU A 145 21.12 8.81 -13.46
N ASP A 146 22.20 9.11 -14.18
CA ASP A 146 22.73 10.47 -14.21
C ASP A 146 21.81 11.42 -15.00
N TYR A 147 22.11 12.72 -14.93
CA TYR A 147 21.31 13.75 -15.61
C TYR A 147 21.20 13.52 -17.12
N PHE A 148 22.30 13.15 -17.79
CA PHE A 148 22.30 12.96 -19.24
C PHE A 148 21.53 11.71 -19.65
N GLU A 149 21.68 10.62 -18.88
CA GLU A 149 20.88 9.40 -19.04
C GLU A 149 19.39 9.69 -18.87
N SER A 150 19.03 10.55 -17.92
CA SER A 150 17.64 10.98 -17.66
C SER A 150 17.04 11.73 -18.85
N VAL A 151 17.78 12.70 -19.41
CA VAL A 151 17.35 13.46 -20.60
C VAL A 151 17.17 12.52 -21.80
N ILE A 152 18.11 11.59 -22.01
CA ILE A 152 18.02 10.61 -23.10
C ILE A 152 16.78 9.74 -22.96
N MET A 153 16.46 9.25 -21.75
CA MET A 153 15.26 8.43 -21.51
C MET A 153 13.97 9.15 -21.92
N LEU A 154 13.86 10.46 -21.65
CA LEU A 154 12.70 11.26 -22.05
C LEU A 154 12.63 11.46 -23.57
N VAL A 155 13.77 11.63 -24.26
CA VAL A 155 13.80 11.76 -25.72
C VAL A 155 13.47 10.43 -26.41
N VAL A 156 14.01 9.31 -25.90
CA VAL A 156 13.78 7.96 -26.45
C VAL A 156 12.31 7.53 -26.34
N ARG A 157 11.57 8.09 -25.37
CA ARG A 157 10.11 7.92 -25.27
C ARG A 157 9.38 8.28 -26.57
N ASN A 158 9.79 9.39 -27.20
CA ASN A 158 9.12 9.98 -28.36
C ASN A 158 9.86 9.72 -29.68
N ARG A 159 11.17 9.47 -29.64
CA ARG A 159 12.03 9.31 -30.82
C ARG A 159 12.77 7.98 -30.76
N SER A 160 12.64 7.16 -31.80
CA SER A 160 13.17 5.79 -31.78
C SER A 160 14.46 5.59 -32.58
N ARG A 161 14.78 6.42 -33.57
CA ARG A 161 16.01 6.28 -34.37
C ARG A 161 17.14 7.14 -33.80
N PHE A 162 18.38 6.66 -33.89
CA PHE A 162 19.53 7.35 -33.30
C PHE A 162 19.65 8.82 -33.75
N ARG A 163 19.45 9.10 -35.04
CA ARG A 163 19.54 10.45 -35.60
C ARG A 163 18.49 11.39 -35.00
N ASP A 164 17.28 10.89 -34.78
CA ASP A 164 16.16 11.69 -34.26
C ASP A 164 16.36 11.94 -32.76
N ILE A 165 16.86 10.92 -32.04
CA ILE A 165 17.26 11.02 -30.63
C ILE A 165 18.38 12.05 -30.47
N LEU A 166 19.39 12.04 -31.35
CA LEU A 166 20.48 13.02 -31.32
C LEU A 166 19.98 14.45 -31.51
N GLY A 167 19.03 14.65 -32.43
CA GLY A 167 18.37 15.95 -32.60
C GLY A 167 17.62 16.39 -31.35
N GLY A 168 16.81 15.50 -30.76
CA GLY A 168 15.97 15.83 -29.60
C GLY A 168 16.77 16.02 -28.32
N ALA A 169 17.82 15.22 -28.13
CA ALA A 169 18.71 15.35 -26.98
C ALA A 169 19.51 16.64 -27.06
N LYS A 170 19.94 17.07 -28.26
CA LYS A 170 20.60 18.36 -28.48
C LYS A 170 19.66 19.55 -28.19
N GLU A 171 18.39 19.45 -28.57
CA GLU A 171 17.38 20.47 -28.25
C GLU A 171 17.20 20.67 -26.74
N MET A 172 17.34 19.60 -25.96
CA MET A 172 17.24 19.64 -24.50
C MET A 172 18.55 20.03 -23.80
N ASP A 173 19.71 19.58 -24.31
CA ASP A 173 21.03 19.92 -23.78
C ASP A 173 22.11 19.83 -24.88
N ASP A 174 22.79 20.95 -25.14
CA ASP A 174 23.79 21.06 -26.20
C ASP A 174 24.92 20.02 -26.10
N LYS A 175 25.27 19.56 -24.88
CA LYS A 175 26.35 18.56 -24.69
C LYS A 175 25.96 17.19 -25.25
N LEU A 176 24.67 16.89 -25.33
CA LEU A 176 24.15 15.67 -25.95
C LEU A 176 24.11 15.74 -27.48
N GLY A 177 24.42 16.90 -28.08
CA GLY A 177 24.63 17.04 -29.52
C GLY A 177 25.90 16.36 -30.05
N ASN A 178 26.77 15.86 -29.17
CA ASN A 178 27.92 15.04 -29.55
C ASN A 178 27.50 13.58 -29.75
N SER A 179 27.59 13.09 -30.99
CA SER A 179 27.15 11.73 -31.36
C SER A 179 27.87 10.62 -30.59
N PHE A 180 29.17 10.77 -30.34
CA PHE A 180 29.94 9.78 -29.58
C PHE A 180 29.52 9.75 -28.10
N PHE A 181 29.34 10.92 -27.49
CA PHE A 181 28.91 11.03 -26.09
C PHE A 181 27.49 10.49 -25.90
N LEU A 182 26.56 10.82 -26.81
CA LEU A 182 25.21 10.28 -26.80
C LEU A 182 25.22 8.75 -26.94
N GLN A 183 25.98 8.22 -27.90
CA GLN A 183 26.07 6.79 -28.14
C GLN A 183 26.63 6.03 -26.93
N MET A 184 27.64 6.59 -26.26
CA MET A 184 28.19 6.04 -25.02
C MET A 184 27.13 5.94 -23.92
N LYS A 185 26.35 7.01 -23.70
CA LYS A 185 25.28 7.03 -22.69
C LYS A 185 24.12 6.10 -23.05
N LEU A 186 23.73 6.07 -24.33
CA LEU A 186 22.66 5.22 -24.83
C LEU A 186 23.03 3.73 -24.72
N ASN A 187 24.28 3.36 -25.00
CA ASN A 187 24.77 2.00 -24.74
C ASN A 187 24.75 1.67 -23.25
N GLY A 188 25.16 2.59 -22.37
CA GLY A 188 25.06 2.39 -20.92
C GLY A 188 23.61 2.16 -20.44
N LEU A 189 22.64 2.86 -21.03
CA LEU A 189 21.21 2.63 -20.77
C LEU A 189 20.71 1.27 -21.30
N VAL A 190 21.27 0.79 -22.41
CA VAL A 190 20.98 -0.54 -22.96
C VAL A 190 21.56 -1.63 -22.06
N ASP A 191 22.80 -1.49 -21.61
CA ASP A 191 23.46 -2.44 -20.72
C ASP A 191 22.75 -2.54 -19.36
N LYS A 192 22.22 -1.42 -18.86
CA LYS A 192 21.36 -1.35 -17.66
C LYS A 192 19.92 -1.83 -17.89
N LEU A 193 19.56 -2.22 -19.12
CA LEU A 193 18.23 -2.68 -19.53
C LEU A 193 17.10 -1.63 -19.44
N PHE A 194 17.44 -0.34 -19.31
CA PHE A 194 16.48 0.77 -19.33
C PHE A 194 15.99 1.10 -20.73
N VAL A 195 16.81 0.81 -21.74
CA VAL A 195 16.50 0.98 -23.16
C VAL A 195 16.75 -0.35 -23.87
N VAL A 196 15.83 -0.75 -24.74
CA VAL A 196 16.02 -1.89 -25.64
C VAL A 196 16.44 -1.35 -27.00
N ARG A 197 17.49 -1.94 -27.56
CA ARG A 197 17.99 -1.64 -28.91
C ARG A 197 17.68 -2.80 -29.86
N ASN A 198 17.14 -2.48 -31.03
CA ASN A 198 17.00 -3.40 -32.15
C ASN A 198 17.53 -2.72 -33.42
N GLY A 199 18.74 -3.08 -33.84
CA GLY A 199 19.44 -2.41 -34.94
C GLY A 199 19.73 -0.94 -34.64
N ASP A 200 19.11 -0.03 -35.41
CA ASP A 200 19.18 1.43 -35.23
C ASP A 200 17.97 2.01 -34.48
N SER A 201 17.07 1.15 -33.99
CA SER A 201 15.89 1.55 -33.24
C SER A 201 16.06 1.32 -31.74
N TYR A 202 15.58 2.27 -30.95
CA TYR A 202 15.64 2.30 -29.49
C TYR A 202 14.24 2.52 -28.92
N ARG A 203 13.97 1.87 -27.79
CA ARG A 203 12.72 2.04 -27.05
C ARG A 203 13.00 1.96 -25.55
N VAL A 204 12.35 2.81 -24.77
CA VAL A 204 12.36 2.70 -23.30
C VAL A 204 11.76 1.35 -22.86
N ASN A 205 12.32 0.78 -21.81
CA ASN A 205 11.90 -0.48 -21.21
C ASN A 205 11.55 -0.29 -19.73
N VAL A 206 10.83 0.81 -19.46
CA VAL A 206 10.34 1.20 -18.14
C VAL A 206 8.90 1.67 -18.24
N SER A 207 8.20 1.73 -17.11
CA SER A 207 6.83 2.25 -17.06
C SER A 207 6.79 3.75 -17.34
N GLU A 208 5.62 4.23 -17.73
CA GLU A 208 5.35 5.66 -17.92
C GLU A 208 5.52 6.47 -16.61
N GLY A 209 5.29 5.83 -15.47
CA GLY A 209 5.48 6.46 -14.17
C GLY A 209 6.96 6.65 -13.80
N VAL A 210 7.85 5.71 -14.16
CA VAL A 210 9.31 5.92 -14.08
C VAL A 210 9.74 7.14 -14.89
N LEU A 211 9.25 7.28 -16.12
CA LEU A 211 9.60 8.42 -16.98
C LEU A 211 9.12 9.75 -16.38
N ARG A 212 7.93 9.75 -15.76
CA ARG A 212 7.39 10.91 -15.05
C ARG A 212 8.27 11.30 -13.85
N SER A 213 8.64 10.33 -13.02
CA SER A 213 9.53 10.56 -11.87
C SER A 213 10.91 11.07 -12.30
N ILE A 214 11.46 10.54 -13.40
CA ILE A 214 12.69 11.04 -14.01
C ILE A 214 12.53 12.50 -14.42
N GLY A 215 11.44 12.86 -15.11
CA GLY A 215 11.13 14.22 -15.54
C GLY A 215 11.04 15.20 -14.38
N GLU A 216 10.24 14.89 -13.36
CA GLU A 216 10.08 15.71 -12.15
C GLU A 216 11.43 15.99 -11.48
N ARG A 217 12.30 14.97 -11.40
CA ARG A 217 13.63 15.07 -10.80
C ARG A 217 14.57 16.04 -11.55
N ILE A 218 14.50 16.07 -12.87
CA ILE A 218 15.35 16.95 -13.69
C ILE A 218 14.66 18.28 -14.04
N GLY A 219 13.48 18.56 -13.49
CA GLY A 219 12.74 19.80 -13.69
C GLY A 219 11.97 19.88 -15.02
N PHE A 220 11.69 18.73 -15.66
CA PHE A 220 10.89 18.64 -16.87
C PHE A 220 9.50 18.07 -16.57
N ASP A 221 8.45 18.85 -16.85
CA ASP A 221 7.07 18.42 -16.63
C ASP A 221 6.68 17.42 -17.73
N ALA A 222 6.43 16.15 -17.35
CA ALA A 222 6.25 15.01 -18.27
C ALA A 222 4.98 15.09 -19.16
N GLY A 223 4.21 16.18 -19.05
CA GLY A 223 3.09 16.55 -19.92
C GLY A 223 3.43 17.56 -21.03
N SER A 224 4.65 18.09 -21.07
CA SER A 224 5.07 19.02 -22.13
C SER A 224 5.53 18.23 -23.35
N GLY A 225 4.67 18.11 -24.35
CA GLY A 225 5.04 17.53 -25.64
C GLY A 225 6.21 18.30 -26.26
N VAL A 226 7.32 17.59 -26.44
CA VAL A 226 8.36 17.85 -27.46
C VAL A 226 8.60 16.57 -28.23
#